data_AF-A0A4R2H543-F1
#
_entry.id   AF-A0A4R2H543-F1
#
_cell.length_a   1.000
_cell.length_b   1.000
_cell.length_c   1.000
_cell.angle_alpha   90.00
_cell.angle_beta   90.00
_cell.angle_gamma   90.00
#
_symmetry.space_group_name_H-M   'P 1'
#
loop_
_entity.id
_entity.type
_entity.pdbx_description
1 polymer ?
#
loop_
_entity_poly.entity_id
_entity_poly.type
_entity_poly.pdbx_seq_one_letter_code
_entity_poly.pdbx_strand_id
1 'polypeptide(L)' 'MTTVTVQVDNEQNAALLEKMLKALSFVETVNVDHSFLVEEPKGSYQKLKQAIDKADGQDVLTHINDPSKWQKDIRDEW' A
#
# COMPACT_ATOMS: atom_id res chain seq x y z
N MET A 1 30.96 1.55 15.28
CA MET A 1 29.69 1.17 14.63
C MET A 1 29.63 1.94 13.32
N THR A 2 29.41 1.25 12.21
CA THR A 2 29.39 1.87 10.89
C THR A 2 28.03 1.56 10.27
N THR A 3 27.31 2.61 9.86
CA THR A 3 25.97 2.47 9.29
C THR A 3 26.04 2.64 7.78
N VAL A 4 25.41 1.71 7.05
CA VAL A 4 25.30 1.76 5.59
C VAL A 4 23.82 1.79 5.23
N THR A 5 23.40 2.80 4.46
CA THR A 5 22.03 2.93 3.97
C THR A 5 21.98 2.50 2.51
N VAL A 6 21.10 1.55 2.18
CA VAL A 6 20.92 1.02 0.83
C VAL A 6 19.50 1.30 0.37
N GLN A 7 19.35 1.92 -0.80
CA GLN A 7 18.05 2.11 -1.45
C GLN A 7 17.83 1.00 -2.48
N VAL A 8 16.62 0.43 -2.48
CA VAL A 8 16.21 -0.65 -3.38
C VAL A 8 14.98 -0.19 -4.15
N ASP A 9 14.90 -0.60 -5.41
CA ASP A 9 13.91 -0.15 -6.39
C ASP A 9 12.51 -0.75 -6.18
N ASN A 10 12.39 -1.92 -5.56
CA ASN A 10 11.12 -2.58 -5.29
C ASN A 10 11.12 -3.43 -4.01
N GLU A 11 9.91 -3.76 -3.52
CA GLU A 11 9.70 -4.54 -2.29
C GLU A 11 10.27 -5.96 -2.34
N GLN A 12 10.22 -6.62 -3.50
CA GLN A 12 10.70 -8.00 -3.64
C GLN A 12 12.22 -8.08 -3.47
N ASN A 13 12.93 -7.13 -4.09
CA ASN A 13 14.37 -6.98 -3.97
C ASN A 13 14.76 -6.55 -2.55
N ALA A 14 13.97 -5.69 -1.90
CA ALA A 14 14.20 -5.30 -0.51
C ALA A 14 14.08 -6.52 0.43
N ALA A 15 13.05 -7.36 0.26
CA ALA A 15 12.86 -8.58 1.06
C ALA A 15 13.97 -9.62 0.83
N LEU A 16 14.47 -9.74 -0.40
CA LEU A 16 15.62 -10.61 -0.70
C LEU A 16 16.89 -10.07 -0.05
N LEU A 17 17.16 -8.77 -0.19
CA LEU A 17 18.34 -8.12 0.38
C LEU A 17 18.33 -8.21 1.92
N GLU A 18 17.18 -8.01 2.55
CA GLU A 18 17.03 -8.17 4.00
C GLU A 18 17.45 -9.57 4.48
N LYS A 19 17.00 -10.62 3.78
CA LYS A 19 17.37 -12.01 4.08
C LYS A 19 18.87 -12.26 3.91
N MET A 20 19.47 -11.70 2.86
CA MET A 20 20.91 -11.81 2.64
C MET A 20 21.72 -11.09 3.71
N LEU A 21 21.31 -9.89 4.11
CA LEU A 21 21.97 -9.10 5.15
C LEU A 21 21.88 -9.78 6.52
N LYS A 22 20.73 -10.35 6.88
CA LYS A 22 20.57 -11.11 8.13
C LYS A 22 21.40 -12.39 8.20
N ALA A 23 21.83 -12.94 7.06
CA ALA A 23 22.69 -14.12 7.02
C ALA A 23 24.17 -13.80 7.33
N LEU A 24 24.56 -12.52 7.30
CA LEU A 24 25.93 -12.09 7.56
C LEU A 24 26.17 -11.95 9.06
N SER A 25 27.18 -12.64 9.59
CA SER A 25 27.48 -12.70 11.03
C SER A 25 27.88 -11.37 11.67
N PHE A 26 28.20 -10.36 10.85
CA PHE A 26 28.61 -9.03 11.29
C PHE A 26 27.48 -7.99 11.22
N VAL A 27 26.29 -8.40 10.77
CA VAL A 27 25.12 -7.52 10.69
C VAL A 27 24.35 -7.62 12.00
N GLU A 28 24.41 -6.55 12.79
CA GLU A 28 23.77 -6.47 14.10
C GLU A 28 22.27 -6.12 14.00
N THR A 29 21.94 -5.19 13.09
CA THR A 29 20.56 -4.70 12.90
C THR A 29 20.30 -4.42 11.42
N VAL A 30 19.12 -4.82 10.92
CA VAL A 30 18.60 -4.45 9.60
C VAL A 30 17.30 -3.68 9.81
N ASN A 31 17.21 -2.46 9.27
CA ASN A 31 16.04 -1.60 9.39
C ASN A 31 15.47 -1.38 7.98
N VAL A 32 14.26 -1.90 7.73
CA VAL A 32 13.58 -1.78 6.43
C VAL A 32 12.48 -0.75 6.60
N ASP A 33 12.69 0.41 5.99
CA ASP A 33 11.64 1.43 5.92
C ASP A 33 10.73 1.09 4.73
N HIS A 34 9.54 0.57 5.03
CA HIS A 34 8.48 0.34 4.04
C HIS A 34 7.74 1.65 3.71
N SER A 35 8.48 2.70 3.40
CA SER A 35 7.93 3.94 2.84
C SER A 35 7.68 3.78 1.34
N PHE A 36 7.00 2.70 0.93
CA PHE A 36 6.40 2.62 -0.39
C PHE A 36 5.11 3.42 -0.36
N LEU A 37 5.25 4.75 -0.37
CA LEU A 37 4.17 5.60 -0.87
C LEU A 37 4.04 5.22 -2.34
N VAL A 38 3.14 4.28 -2.65
CA VAL A 38 2.70 4.02 -4.02
C VAL A 38 2.36 5.38 -4.60
N GLU A 39 3.16 5.87 -5.55
CA GLU A 39 2.87 7.16 -6.18
C GLU A 39 1.45 7.05 -6.74
N GLU A 40 0.55 7.89 -6.21
CA GLU A 40 -0.83 7.86 -6.65
C GLU A 40 -0.86 8.08 -8.18
N PRO A 41 -1.55 7.22 -8.94
CA PRO A 41 -1.56 7.33 -10.39
C PRO A 41 -2.08 8.72 -10.78
N LYS A 42 -1.25 9.46 -11.52
CA LYS A 42 -1.53 10.82 -11.96
C LYS A 42 -2.67 10.81 -12.98
N GLY A 43 -3.51 11.85 -12.98
CA GLY A 43 -4.56 12.05 -13.98
C GLY A 43 -5.97 11.73 -13.49
N SER A 44 -6.69 10.85 -14.21
CA SER A 44 -8.12 10.59 -13.97
C SER A 44 -8.42 10.04 -12.57
N TYR A 45 -7.51 9.25 -12.01
CA TYR A 45 -7.64 8.72 -10.65
C TYR A 45 -7.71 9.83 -9.59
N GLN A 46 -6.83 10.83 -9.66
CA GLN A 46 -6.85 11.97 -8.71
C GLN A 46 -8.14 12.79 -8.82
N LYS A 47 -8.70 12.93 -10.03
CA LYS A 47 -9.98 13.62 -10.23
C LYS A 47 -11.13 12.87 -9.59
N LEU A 48 -11.17 11.54 -9.77
CA LEU A 48 -12.19 10.68 -9.15
C LEU A 48 -12.06 10.68 -7.63
N LYS A 49 -10.85 10.55 -7.11
CA LYS A 49 -10.58 10.61 -5.67
C LYS A 49 -11.03 11.94 -5.07
N GLN A 50 -10.65 13.07 -5.67
CA GLN A 50 -11.11 14.39 -5.22
C GLN A 50 -12.63 14.56 -5.28
N ALA A 51 -13.30 13.97 -6.27
CA ALA A 51 -14.75 14.02 -6.36
C ALA A 51 -15.41 13.19 -5.24
N ILE A 52 -14.85 12.02 -4.94
CA ILE A 52 -15.32 11.14 -3.85
C ILE A 52 -15.06 11.77 -2.48
N ASP A 53 -13.86 12.30 -2.26
CA ASP A 53 -13.47 12.96 -1.01
C ASP A 53 -14.31 14.23 -0.75
N LYS A 54 -14.66 14.99 -1.80
CA LYS A 54 -15.55 16.16 -1.70
C LYS A 54 -17.01 15.80 -1.44
N ALA A 55 -17.41 14.57 -1.73
CA ALA A 55 -18.80 14.10 -1.62
C ALA A 55 -19.07 13.36 -0.30
N ASP A 56 -18.26 13.56 0.74
CA ASP A 56 -18.28 12.77 1.99
C ASP A 56 -18.16 11.25 1.73
N GLY A 57 -17.34 10.86 0.75
CA GLY A 57 -17.14 9.46 0.37
C GLY A 57 -16.69 8.53 1.51
N GLN A 58 -16.15 9.08 2.59
CA GLN A 58 -15.83 8.32 3.81
C GLN A 58 -17.07 7.76 4.50
N ASP A 59 -18.22 8.44 4.44
CA ASP A 59 -19.46 8.01 5.09
C ASP A 59 -20.43 7.27 4.15
N VAL A 60 -20.20 7.32 2.84
CA VAL A 60 -21.05 6.61 1.86
C VAL A 60 -21.00 5.09 2.07
N LEU A 61 -19.86 4.57 2.54
CA LEU A 61 -19.64 3.14 2.73
C LEU A 61 -19.75 2.69 4.19
N THR A 62 -19.82 3.61 5.17
CA THR A 62 -19.92 3.25 6.60
C THR A 62 -21.27 2.66 6.97
N HIS A 63 -22.32 2.97 6.20
CA HIS A 63 -23.66 2.40 6.37
C HIS A 63 -23.85 1.05 5.68
N ILE A 64 -22.84 0.55 4.96
CA ILE A 64 -22.91 -0.71 4.24
C ILE A 64 -22.30 -1.81 5.12
N ASN A 65 -23.18 -2.54 5.82
CA ASN A 65 -22.78 -3.63 6.72
C ASN A 65 -22.05 -4.78 6.00
N ASP A 66 -22.40 -5.05 4.74
CA ASP A 66 -21.74 -6.07 3.90
C ASP A 66 -21.56 -5.53 2.48
N PRO A 67 -20.37 -4.98 2.17
CA PRO A 67 -20.07 -4.42 0.86
C PRO A 67 -20.17 -5.44 -0.28
N SER A 68 -19.86 -6.71 -0.01
CA SER A 68 -19.91 -7.77 -1.03
C SER A 68 -21.36 -8.10 -1.40
N LYS A 69 -22.25 -8.15 -0.40
CA LYS A 69 -23.68 -8.36 -0.64
C LYS A 69 -24.32 -7.15 -1.32
N TRP A 70 -24.05 -5.93 -0.84
CA TRP A 70 -24.54 -4.69 -1.44
C TRP A 70 -24.15 -4.57 -2.92
N GLN A 71 -22.91 -4.93 -3.26
CA GLN A 71 -22.44 -4.91 -4.65
C GLN A 71 -23.15 -5.96 -5.52
N LYS A 72 -23.42 -7.16 -4.99
CA LYS A 72 -24.19 -8.19 -5.69
C LYS A 72 -25.63 -7.75 -5.93
N ASP A 73 -26.27 -7.19 -4.91
CA ASP A 73 -27.65 -6.70 -4.97
C ASP A 73 -27.80 -5.55 -5.98
N ILE A 74 -26.78 -4.68 -6.13
CA ILE A 74 -26.77 -3.61 -7.15
C ILE A 74 -26.48 -4.12 -8.56
N ARG A 75 -25.61 -5.13 -8.71
CA ARG A 75 -25.26 -5.68 -10.04
C ARG A 75 -26.37 -6.52 -10.65
N ASP A 76 -27.42 -6.85 -9.88
CA ASP A 76 -28.54 -7.71 -10.31
C ASP A 76 -28.02 -9.00 -10.99
N GLU A 77 -26.97 -9.56 -10.39
CA GLU A 77 -26.30 -10.75 -10.89
C GLU A 77 -26.94 -12.00 -10.28
N TRP A 78 -27.53 -12.78 -11.18
CA TRP A 78 -28.21 -14.06 -10.96
C TRP A 78 -27.23 -15.21 -10.70
#